data_AF-A0A5M3WA88-F1
#
_entry.id   AF-A0A5M3WA88-F1
#
_cell.length_a   1.000
_cell.length_b   1.000
_cell.length_c   1.000
_cell.angle_alpha   90.00
_cell.angle_beta   90.00
_cell.angle_gamma   90.00
#
_symmetry.space_group_name_H-M   'P 1'
#
loop_
_entity.id
_entity.type
_entity.pdbx_description
1 polymer ?
#
loop_
_entity_poly.entity_id
_entity_poly.type
_entity_poly.pdbx_seq_one_letter_code
_entity_poly.pdbx_strand_id
1 'polypeptide(L)'
;MLASVDTDGRTEGSALYGLSVAGNDLYWSTAGDGGGVWRLPLTGGAPPSRVPHTFGFHLFSYPWVGSPNEYQRTPSGPSPFGVFPPLFGSLLNVQTGEFRTASVPAEVSFWACGLTRCVGNLPPGPGDQRQPAATRLRDGSDERVFPWMSAMNAQIALDRFTILTVSDEDQRLVGAALVDLVTGDAADLGLRQEGGGIAVSALHADTDMYAYELKDKMIIVDLKKIE
;
A
#
# COMPACT_ATOMS: atom_id res chain seq x y z
N MET A 1 10.33 3.91 6.75
CA MET A 1 10.22 4.45 8.13
C MET A 1 11.18 5.62 8.24
N LEU A 2 10.68 6.86 8.28
CA LEU A 2 11.49 8.04 8.56
C LEU A 2 11.13 8.50 9.97
N ALA A 3 12.05 8.35 10.92
CA ALA A 3 11.95 8.99 12.22
C ALA A 3 12.50 10.41 12.10
N SER A 4 11.89 11.38 12.77
CA SER A 4 12.55 12.68 12.99
C SER A 4 13.76 12.44 13.89
N VAL A 5 14.95 12.56 13.33
CA VAL A 5 16.18 12.61 14.11
C VAL A 5 16.36 14.06 14.53
N ASP A 6 16.07 14.35 15.80
CA ASP A 6 16.53 15.61 16.39
C ASP A 6 18.06 15.54 16.56
N THR A 7 18.74 16.68 16.47
CA THR A 7 20.22 16.76 16.47
C THR A 7 20.88 16.24 17.75
N ASP A 8 20.08 15.97 18.78
CA ASP A 8 20.49 15.47 20.10
C ASP A 8 20.23 13.96 20.30
N GLY A 9 19.84 13.22 19.26
CA GLY A 9 19.74 11.75 19.31
C GLY A 9 18.61 11.20 20.19
N ARG A 10 17.65 12.03 20.61
CA ARG A 10 16.41 11.62 21.27
C ARG A 10 15.26 11.58 20.27
N THR A 11 14.61 10.43 20.13
CA THR A 11 13.32 10.29 19.45
C THR A 11 12.20 10.68 20.41
N GLU A 12 11.85 11.97 20.46
CA GLU A 12 10.54 12.41 20.98
C GLU A 12 9.57 12.52 19.79
N GLY A 13 8.58 11.63 19.74
CA GLY A 13 7.51 11.68 18.73
C GLY A 13 7.06 10.30 18.24
N SER A 14 5.77 10.19 17.93
CA SER A 14 5.20 9.05 17.21
C SER A 14 5.86 8.88 15.84
N ALA A 15 6.01 7.64 15.36
CA ALA A 15 6.55 7.38 14.03
C ALA A 15 5.76 8.13 12.95
N LEU A 16 6.46 8.81 12.03
CA LEU A 16 5.84 9.46 10.89
C LEU A 16 5.42 8.40 9.86
N TYR A 17 4.23 8.58 9.29
CA TYR A 17 3.65 7.70 8.31
C TYR A 17 2.99 8.50 7.21
N GLY A 18 3.26 8.15 5.95
CA GLY A 18 2.83 8.93 4.79
C GLY A 18 3.53 10.30 4.76
N LEU A 19 3.98 10.71 3.60
CA LEU A 19 4.54 12.03 3.38
C LEU A 19 4.09 12.51 2.01
N SER A 20 3.56 13.72 1.91
CA SER A 20 3.19 14.29 0.63
C SER A 20 3.50 15.77 0.60
N VAL A 21 4.00 16.25 -0.52
CA VAL A 21 4.14 17.67 -0.80
C VAL A 21 3.05 18.07 -1.77
N ALA A 22 2.27 19.10 -1.42
CA ALA A 22 1.28 19.68 -2.30
C ALA A 22 1.25 21.20 -2.16
N GLY A 23 1.42 21.90 -3.29
CA GLY A 23 1.58 23.35 -3.28
C GLY A 23 2.81 23.77 -2.46
N ASN A 24 2.60 24.60 -1.44
CA ASN A 24 3.65 25.13 -0.58
C ASN A 24 3.66 24.48 0.82
N ASP A 25 3.09 23.27 0.93
CA ASP A 25 2.85 22.60 2.20
C ASP A 25 3.34 21.15 2.16
N LEU A 26 3.87 20.72 3.30
CA LEU A 26 4.16 19.33 3.62
C LEU A 26 3.01 18.74 4.42
N TYR A 27 2.60 17.52 4.07
CA TYR A 27 1.55 16.76 4.74
C TYR A 27 2.08 15.41 5.20
N TRP A 28 1.68 14.97 6.39
CA TRP A 28 2.05 13.66 6.93
C TRP A 28 1.01 13.15 7.93
N SER A 29 1.04 11.86 8.22
CA SER A 29 0.34 11.26 9.35
C SER A 29 1.33 10.77 10.41
N THR A 30 0.81 10.52 11.61
CA THR A 30 1.57 9.93 12.72
C THR A 30 0.96 8.59 13.07
N ALA A 31 1.80 7.59 13.34
CA ALA A 31 1.37 6.32 13.92
C ALA A 31 0.89 6.56 15.36
N GLY A 32 -0.41 6.49 15.61
CA GLY A 32 -0.98 6.73 16.94
C GLY A 32 -2.51 6.69 17.00
N ASP A 33 -3.02 6.73 18.23
CA ASP A 33 -4.41 6.44 18.62
C ASP A 33 -5.39 7.53 18.14
N GLY A 34 -5.77 7.42 16.87
CA GLY A 34 -6.84 8.25 16.26
C GLY A 34 -6.51 8.81 14.89
N GLY A 35 -5.28 8.61 14.38
CA GLY A 35 -4.85 9.11 13.08
C GLY A 35 -4.91 10.63 12.94
N GLY A 36 -5.04 11.11 11.71
CA GLY A 36 -5.00 12.52 11.35
C GLY A 36 -3.90 12.84 10.36
N VAL A 37 -4.09 13.92 9.63
CA VAL A 37 -3.06 14.51 8.76
C VAL A 37 -2.64 15.84 9.34
N TRP A 38 -1.34 16.05 9.42
CA TRP A 38 -0.70 17.29 9.79
C TRP A 38 -0.22 18.03 8.54
N ARG A 39 -0.12 19.34 8.65
CA ARG A 39 0.33 20.27 7.63
C ARG A 39 1.42 21.17 8.18
N LEU A 40 2.45 21.42 7.39
CA LEU A 40 3.50 22.41 7.67
C LEU A 40 3.81 23.22 6.40
N PRO A 41 3.73 24.56 6.44
CA PRO A 41 4.19 25.38 5.33
C PRO A 41 5.69 25.21 5.08
N LEU A 42 6.07 24.95 3.84
CA LEU A 42 7.47 24.76 3.44
C LEU A 42 8.33 26.02 3.62
N THR A 43 7.71 27.19 3.67
CA THR A 43 8.38 28.47 4.00
C THR A 43 8.91 28.51 5.43
N GLY A 44 8.47 27.59 6.30
CA GLY A 44 8.80 27.60 7.73
C GLY A 44 8.11 28.73 8.50
N GLY A 45 8.49 28.89 9.77
CA GLY A 45 8.03 29.99 10.64
C GLY A 45 6.65 29.81 11.28
N ALA A 46 5.82 28.88 10.79
CA ALA A 46 4.55 28.50 11.41
C ALA A 46 4.66 27.08 12.02
N PRO A 47 4.07 26.83 13.20
CA PRO A 47 4.04 25.49 13.75
C PRO A 47 3.17 24.55 12.89
N PRO A 48 3.40 23.22 12.93
CA PRO A 48 2.50 22.24 12.37
C PRO A 48 1.05 22.45 12.83
N SER A 49 0.10 22.31 11.91
CA SER A 49 -1.33 22.35 12.21
C SER A 49 -2.02 21.12 11.68
N ARG A 50 -3.06 20.66 12.37
CA ARG A 50 -3.84 19.49 11.94
C ARG A 50 -4.79 19.89 10.82
N VAL A 51 -4.85 19.09 9.76
CA VAL A 51 -5.86 19.24 8.70
C VAL A 51 -7.23 18.88 9.27
N PRO A 52 -8.25 19.76 9.17
CA PRO A 52 -9.59 19.48 9.66
C PRO A 52 -10.19 18.20 9.07
N HIS A 53 -11.08 17.55 9.82
CA HIS A 53 -11.84 16.36 9.39
C HIS A 53 -11.01 15.11 9.04
N THR A 54 -9.76 15.04 9.51
CA THR A 54 -8.87 13.87 9.26
C THR A 54 -8.79 12.88 10.42
N PHE A 55 -9.52 13.11 11.52
CA PHE A 55 -9.57 12.13 12.61
C PHE A 55 -10.14 10.79 12.13
N GLY A 56 -9.45 9.69 12.46
CA GLY A 56 -9.77 8.34 11.98
C GLY A 56 -9.19 7.98 10.61
N PHE A 57 -8.59 8.94 9.91
CA PHE A 57 -7.96 8.74 8.60
C PHE A 57 -6.44 8.97 8.67
N HIS A 58 -5.72 8.40 7.72
CA HIS A 58 -4.28 8.60 7.52
C HIS A 58 -3.99 9.08 6.11
N LEU A 59 -2.87 9.74 5.92
CA LEU A 59 -2.45 10.21 4.61
C LEU A 59 -2.30 9.02 3.66
N PHE A 60 -3.08 9.05 2.57
CA PHE A 60 -2.94 8.12 1.44
C PHE A 60 -2.08 8.78 0.36
N SER A 61 -2.55 9.90 -0.19
CA SER A 61 -1.81 10.80 -1.09
C SER A 61 -2.60 12.10 -1.15
N TYR A 62 -2.03 13.23 -0.71
CA TYR A 62 -2.81 14.46 -0.55
C TYR A 62 -3.44 14.90 -1.88
N PRO A 63 -4.75 15.25 -1.94
CA PRO A 63 -5.67 15.55 -0.82
C PRO A 63 -6.47 14.36 -0.27
N TRP A 64 -6.16 13.14 -0.69
CA TRP A 64 -6.83 11.93 -0.23
C TRP A 64 -6.23 11.39 1.07
N VAL A 65 -7.11 11.14 2.02
CA VAL A 65 -6.83 10.42 3.27
C VAL A 65 -7.64 9.14 3.30
N GLY A 66 -7.15 8.10 3.97
CA GLY A 66 -7.79 6.80 3.96
C GLY A 66 -7.81 6.08 5.30
N SER A 67 -8.68 5.09 5.41
CA SER A 67 -8.88 4.27 6.60
C SER A 67 -9.36 2.85 6.24
N PRO A 68 -9.00 1.82 7.01
CA PRO A 68 -7.90 1.82 7.98
C PRO A 68 -6.53 1.88 7.28
N ASN A 69 -5.51 2.40 7.96
CA ASN A 69 -4.12 2.16 7.57
C ASN A 69 -3.59 0.83 8.15
N GLU A 70 -2.34 0.48 7.88
CA GLU A 70 -1.72 -0.77 8.32
C GLU A 70 -1.72 -0.96 9.86
N TYR A 71 -1.65 0.13 10.62
CA TYR A 71 -1.62 0.12 12.08
C TYR A 71 -3.01 0.05 12.72
N GLN A 72 -4.07 0.31 11.96
CA GLN A 72 -5.46 0.31 12.42
C GLN A 72 -6.24 -0.93 11.99
N ARG A 73 -5.61 -1.88 11.28
CA ARG A 73 -6.29 -3.11 10.89
C ARG A 73 -6.31 -4.09 12.05
N THR A 74 -7.41 -4.11 12.79
CA THR A 74 -7.69 -5.17 13.76
C THR A 74 -8.25 -6.39 13.02
N PRO A 75 -7.67 -7.60 13.21
CA PRO A 75 -8.25 -8.82 12.68
C PRO A 75 -9.61 -9.08 13.32
N SER A 76 -10.53 -9.61 12.54
CA SER A 76 -11.86 -10.04 12.97
C SER A 76 -12.14 -11.47 12.52
N GLY A 77 -13.10 -12.12 13.18
CA GLY A 77 -13.58 -13.45 12.81
C GLY A 77 -12.66 -14.63 13.22
N PRO A 78 -13.12 -15.87 12.98
CA PRO A 78 -12.46 -17.09 13.45
C PRO A 78 -11.33 -17.60 12.53
N SER A 79 -10.96 -16.86 11.48
CA SER A 79 -9.92 -17.28 10.53
C SER A 79 -8.57 -17.42 11.26
N PRO A 80 -7.82 -18.54 11.07
CA PRO A 80 -6.48 -18.70 11.63
C PRO A 80 -5.49 -17.65 11.11
N PHE A 81 -5.81 -16.98 10.01
CA PHE A 81 -5.03 -15.86 9.45
C PHE A 81 -5.65 -14.48 9.75
N GLY A 82 -6.83 -14.44 10.38
CA GLY A 82 -7.62 -13.23 10.63
C GLY A 82 -8.28 -12.66 9.37
N VAL A 83 -9.53 -12.17 9.46
CA VAL A 83 -10.13 -11.33 8.41
C VAL A 83 -9.76 -9.89 8.72
N PHE A 84 -8.96 -9.28 7.86
CA PHE A 84 -8.57 -7.88 7.98
C PHE A 84 -9.43 -7.00 7.06
N PRO A 85 -9.91 -5.83 7.54
CA PRO A 85 -10.48 -4.84 6.64
C PRO A 85 -9.44 -4.42 5.58
N PRO A 86 -9.87 -4.08 4.36
CA PRO A 86 -8.96 -3.65 3.31
C PRO A 86 -8.18 -2.40 3.73
N LEU A 87 -6.87 -2.41 3.50
CA LEU A 87 -6.02 -1.23 3.68
C LEU A 87 -6.54 -0.12 2.76
N PHE A 88 -6.84 1.05 3.33
CA PHE A 88 -7.45 2.18 2.64
C PHE A 88 -8.77 1.83 1.91
N GLY A 89 -9.57 0.95 2.53
CA GLY A 89 -10.92 0.59 2.09
C GLY A 89 -11.87 1.78 2.00
N SER A 90 -11.64 2.83 2.79
CA SER A 90 -12.37 4.10 2.71
C SER A 90 -11.39 5.23 2.41
N LEU A 91 -11.76 6.13 1.51
CA LEU A 91 -11.01 7.33 1.16
C LEU A 91 -11.89 8.59 1.30
N LEU A 92 -11.30 9.67 1.78
CA LEU A 92 -11.89 11.00 1.86
C LEU A 92 -10.96 12.00 1.17
N ASN A 93 -11.47 12.76 0.23
CA ASN A 93 -10.79 13.94 -0.29
C ASN A 93 -11.08 15.11 0.65
N VAL A 94 -10.06 15.57 1.37
CA VAL A 94 -10.23 16.60 2.42
C VAL A 94 -10.51 17.99 1.87
N GLN A 95 -10.30 18.21 0.57
CA GLN A 95 -10.56 19.49 -0.09
C GLN A 95 -11.99 19.56 -0.64
N THR A 96 -12.50 18.45 -1.20
CA THR A 96 -13.81 18.41 -1.85
C THR A 96 -14.91 17.79 -1.00
N GLY A 97 -14.54 17.06 0.05
CA GLY A 97 -15.47 16.24 0.84
C GLY A 97 -15.91 14.95 0.13
N GLU A 98 -15.35 14.63 -1.04
CA GLU A 98 -15.65 13.41 -1.78
C GLU A 98 -15.24 12.17 -0.97
N PHE A 99 -16.14 11.21 -0.84
CA PHE A 99 -15.91 9.96 -0.13
C PHE A 99 -15.99 8.76 -1.07
N ARG A 100 -15.06 7.81 -0.92
CA ARG A 100 -15.02 6.57 -1.71
C ARG A 100 -14.82 5.35 -0.84
N THR A 101 -15.73 4.38 -0.94
CA THR A 101 -15.63 3.09 -0.27
C THR A 101 -15.33 1.99 -1.29
N ALA A 102 -14.42 1.09 -0.94
CA ALA A 102 -14.14 -0.10 -1.73
C ALA A 102 -15.12 -1.22 -1.40
N SER A 103 -15.63 -1.88 -2.43
CA SER A 103 -16.41 -3.11 -2.38
C SER A 103 -15.46 -4.30 -2.47
N VAL A 104 -14.94 -4.69 -1.30
CA VAL A 104 -14.09 -5.88 -1.14
C VAL A 104 -14.91 -6.96 -0.44
N PRO A 105 -14.86 -8.24 -0.89
CA PRO A 105 -15.61 -9.31 -0.25
C PRO A 105 -15.26 -9.44 1.24
N ALA A 106 -16.22 -9.84 2.08
CA ALA A 106 -16.02 -9.91 3.52
C ALA A 106 -15.14 -11.11 3.94
N GLU A 107 -15.06 -12.11 3.08
CA GLU A 107 -14.34 -13.37 3.26
C GLU A 107 -12.86 -13.30 2.84
N VAL A 108 -12.42 -12.20 2.25
CA VAL A 108 -11.04 -12.05 1.76
C VAL A 108 -10.17 -11.25 2.72
N SER A 109 -8.90 -11.66 2.80
CA SER A 109 -7.90 -11.06 3.68
C SER A 109 -6.80 -10.38 2.86
N PHE A 110 -6.09 -9.43 3.47
CA PHE A 110 -4.90 -8.77 2.89
C PHE A 110 -5.15 -7.94 1.63
N TRP A 111 -6.35 -7.39 1.46
CA TRP A 111 -6.61 -6.44 0.40
C TRP A 111 -6.03 -5.06 0.72
N ALA A 112 -5.47 -4.42 -0.30
CA ALA A 112 -5.03 -3.03 -0.28
C ALA A 112 -5.66 -2.29 -1.45
N CYS A 113 -6.13 -1.07 -1.19
CA CYS A 113 -6.83 -0.27 -2.17
C CYS A 113 -6.10 1.03 -2.48
N GLY A 114 -5.97 1.31 -3.77
CA GLY A 114 -5.59 2.59 -4.34
C GLY A 114 -6.81 3.51 -4.51
N LEU A 115 -6.70 4.51 -5.40
CA LEU A 115 -7.76 5.50 -5.62
C LEU A 115 -8.93 4.95 -6.45
N THR A 116 -8.65 4.10 -7.43
CA THR A 116 -9.67 3.51 -8.31
C THR A 116 -9.72 2.00 -8.23
N ARG A 117 -8.67 1.34 -7.71
CA ARG A 117 -8.56 -0.12 -7.72
C ARG A 117 -8.12 -0.71 -6.40
N CYS A 118 -8.35 -2.01 -6.23
CA CYS A 118 -7.83 -2.79 -5.12
C CYS A 118 -7.08 -4.03 -5.63
N VAL A 119 -6.17 -4.53 -4.80
CA VAL A 119 -5.41 -5.76 -5.01
C VAL A 119 -5.39 -6.56 -3.71
N GLY A 120 -5.52 -7.89 -3.79
CA GLY A 120 -5.49 -8.76 -2.63
C GLY A 120 -5.57 -10.22 -3.05
N ASN A 121 -5.68 -11.12 -2.08
CA ASN A 121 -5.78 -12.55 -2.36
C ASN A 121 -7.25 -12.98 -2.39
N LEU A 122 -7.58 -13.83 -3.36
CA LEU A 122 -8.83 -14.57 -3.38
C LEU A 122 -8.77 -15.76 -2.41
N PRO A 123 -9.92 -16.22 -1.90
CA PRO A 123 -9.94 -17.42 -1.09
C PRO A 123 -9.49 -18.62 -1.94
N PRO A 124 -8.93 -19.66 -1.31
CA PRO A 124 -8.56 -20.87 -2.02
C PRO A 124 -9.79 -21.54 -2.64
N GLY A 125 -9.62 -22.06 -3.86
CA GLY A 125 -10.66 -22.82 -4.55
C GLY A 125 -10.87 -24.21 -3.93
N PRO A 126 -12.00 -24.90 -4.21
CA PRO A 126 -12.20 -26.27 -3.75
C PRO A 126 -11.09 -27.21 -4.26
N GLY A 127 -10.36 -27.84 -3.33
CA GLY A 127 -9.25 -28.74 -3.67
C GLY A 127 -7.94 -28.04 -4.04
N ASP A 128 -7.88 -26.71 -3.96
CA ASP A 128 -6.68 -25.91 -4.17
C ASP A 128 -6.31 -25.20 -2.86
N GLN A 129 -5.03 -25.18 -2.50
CA GLN A 129 -4.57 -24.41 -1.34
C GLN A 129 -4.03 -23.03 -1.73
N ARG A 130 -3.90 -22.76 -3.03
CA ARG A 130 -3.41 -21.47 -3.54
C ARG A 130 -4.44 -20.39 -3.28
N GLN A 131 -3.92 -19.24 -2.87
CA GLN A 131 -4.68 -18.00 -2.74
C GLN A 131 -4.18 -17.04 -3.82
N PRO A 132 -4.74 -17.12 -5.05
CA PRO A 132 -4.22 -16.32 -6.14
C PRO A 132 -4.48 -14.84 -5.85
N ALA A 133 -3.51 -14.01 -6.20
CA ALA A 133 -3.70 -12.59 -6.21
C ALA A 133 -4.79 -12.24 -7.23
N ALA A 134 -5.56 -11.21 -6.92
CA ALA A 134 -6.52 -10.62 -7.82
C ALA A 134 -6.53 -9.12 -7.65
N THR A 135 -7.04 -8.46 -8.68
CA THR A 135 -7.24 -7.03 -8.69
C THR A 135 -8.57 -6.68 -9.32
N ARG A 136 -9.20 -5.61 -8.84
CA ARG A 136 -10.52 -5.15 -9.31
C ARG A 136 -10.66 -3.64 -9.12
N LEU A 137 -11.63 -3.03 -9.79
CA LEU A 137 -12.06 -1.67 -9.48
C LEU A 137 -12.63 -1.58 -8.06
N ARG A 138 -12.60 -0.39 -7.46
CA ARG A 138 -13.11 -0.16 -6.10
C ARG A 138 -14.60 -0.46 -5.95
N ASP A 139 -15.39 -0.37 -7.01
CA ASP A 139 -16.81 -0.75 -6.97
C ASP A 139 -17.03 -2.27 -7.00
N GLY A 140 -15.95 -3.04 -7.16
CA GLY A 140 -15.96 -4.50 -7.20
C GLY A 140 -15.96 -5.08 -8.61
N SER A 141 -16.05 -4.25 -9.65
CA SER A 141 -16.07 -4.68 -11.06
C SER A 141 -14.66 -4.89 -11.65
N ASP A 142 -14.60 -5.41 -12.88
CA ASP A 142 -13.37 -5.67 -13.64
C ASP A 142 -12.29 -6.44 -12.88
N GLU A 143 -12.69 -7.56 -12.28
CA GLU A 143 -11.76 -8.47 -11.63
C GLU A 143 -10.84 -9.17 -12.62
N ARG A 144 -9.54 -9.18 -12.29
CA ARG A 144 -8.49 -9.96 -12.93
C ARG A 144 -7.74 -10.80 -11.89
N VAL A 145 -7.50 -12.06 -12.21
CA VAL A 145 -6.79 -13.02 -11.34
C VAL A 145 -5.38 -13.27 -11.87
N PHE A 146 -4.41 -13.42 -10.96
CA PHE A 146 -3.03 -13.79 -11.22
C PHE A 146 -2.75 -15.15 -10.56
N PRO A 147 -2.93 -16.27 -11.28
CA PRO A 147 -3.02 -17.62 -10.68
C PRO A 147 -1.78 -18.07 -9.90
N TRP A 148 -0.60 -17.58 -10.30
CA TRP A 148 0.71 -17.98 -9.77
C TRP A 148 1.33 -16.90 -8.88
N MET A 149 0.54 -15.91 -8.48
CA MET A 149 1.01 -14.77 -7.72
C MET A 149 0.24 -14.61 -6.42
N SER A 150 0.87 -13.97 -5.44
CA SER A 150 0.26 -13.60 -4.16
C SER A 150 0.43 -12.10 -3.91
N ALA A 151 -0.65 -11.47 -3.46
CA ALA A 151 -0.74 -10.07 -3.07
C ALA A 151 -0.55 -9.90 -1.55
N MET A 152 0.07 -10.87 -0.88
CA MET A 152 0.42 -10.72 0.52
C MET A 152 1.33 -9.50 0.70
N ASN A 153 0.87 -8.54 1.51
CA ASN A 153 1.52 -7.24 1.74
C ASN A 153 1.59 -6.31 0.51
N ALA A 154 0.76 -6.55 -0.51
CA ALA A 154 0.71 -5.67 -1.68
C ALA A 154 0.30 -4.25 -1.28
N GLN A 155 0.93 -3.27 -1.93
CA GLN A 155 0.53 -1.86 -1.95
C GLN A 155 0.46 -1.41 -3.42
N ILE A 156 -0.27 -0.33 -3.68
CA ILE A 156 -0.47 0.17 -5.05
C ILE A 156 0.21 1.53 -5.19
N ALA A 157 1.16 1.62 -6.11
CA ALA A 157 1.80 2.87 -6.53
C ALA A 157 1.11 3.44 -7.77
N LEU A 158 0.91 4.76 -7.78
CA LEU A 158 0.29 5.50 -8.90
C LEU A 158 -1.06 4.91 -9.35
N ASP A 159 -1.76 4.23 -8.43
CA ASP A 159 -3.03 3.53 -8.69
C ASP A 159 -2.94 2.47 -9.82
N ARG A 160 -1.72 2.03 -10.17
CA ARG A 160 -1.44 1.21 -11.35
C ARG A 160 -0.50 0.05 -11.04
N PHE A 161 0.58 0.30 -10.30
CA PHE A 161 1.65 -0.68 -10.13
C PHE A 161 1.63 -1.33 -8.76
N THR A 162 1.92 -2.62 -8.71
CA THR A 162 2.15 -3.34 -7.45
C THR A 162 3.30 -4.33 -7.61
N ILE A 163 3.83 -4.82 -6.48
CA ILE A 163 4.74 -5.96 -6.46
C ILE A 163 3.98 -7.18 -5.95
N LEU A 164 3.98 -8.25 -6.73
CA LEU A 164 3.42 -9.53 -6.32
C LEU A 164 4.55 -10.57 -6.21
N THR A 165 4.46 -11.46 -5.23
CA THR A 165 5.35 -12.62 -5.15
C THR A 165 4.85 -13.72 -6.07
N VAL A 166 5.77 -14.42 -6.73
CA VAL A 166 5.49 -15.48 -7.71
C VAL A 166 5.81 -16.84 -7.10
N SER A 167 4.91 -17.81 -7.27
CA SER A 167 5.11 -19.20 -6.88
C SER A 167 5.10 -20.15 -8.08
N ASP A 168 5.80 -21.27 -7.96
CA ASP A 168 5.75 -22.37 -8.93
C ASP A 168 4.52 -23.28 -8.73
N GLU A 169 4.45 -24.35 -9.53
CA GLU A 169 3.37 -25.36 -9.46
C GLU A 169 3.30 -26.08 -8.11
N ASP A 170 4.44 -26.24 -7.43
CA ASP A 170 4.58 -26.82 -6.10
C ASP A 170 4.29 -25.79 -4.98
N GLN A 171 3.80 -24.60 -5.33
CA GLN A 171 3.54 -23.46 -4.45
C GLN A 171 4.80 -22.93 -3.73
N ARG A 172 6.00 -23.20 -4.25
CA ARG A 172 7.23 -22.66 -3.71
C ARG A 172 7.41 -21.23 -4.20
N LEU A 173 7.79 -20.34 -3.29
CA LEU A 173 8.14 -18.96 -3.61
C LEU A 173 9.38 -18.94 -4.52
N VAL A 174 9.24 -18.47 -5.76
CA VAL A 174 10.32 -18.48 -6.76
C VAL A 174 10.79 -17.08 -7.16
N GLY A 175 9.98 -16.04 -6.96
CA GLY A 175 10.37 -14.69 -7.34
C GLY A 175 9.39 -13.60 -6.96
N ALA A 176 9.59 -12.42 -7.54
CA ALA A 176 8.67 -11.29 -7.45
C ALA A 176 8.55 -10.59 -8.81
N ALA A 177 7.38 -10.04 -9.10
CA ALA A 177 7.08 -9.33 -10.32
C ALA A 177 6.52 -7.93 -10.03
N LEU A 178 6.95 -6.94 -10.81
CA LEU A 178 6.25 -5.67 -10.93
C LEU A 178 5.07 -5.88 -11.88
N VAL A 179 3.86 -5.61 -11.39
CA VAL A 179 2.62 -5.86 -12.11
C VAL A 179 1.91 -4.55 -12.38
N ASP A 180 1.57 -4.31 -13.64
CA ASP A 180 0.60 -3.30 -14.04
C ASP A 180 -0.80 -3.87 -13.83
N LEU A 181 -1.51 -3.32 -12.85
CA LEU A 181 -2.83 -3.79 -12.49
C LEU A 181 -3.91 -3.40 -13.51
N VAL A 182 -3.65 -2.41 -14.37
CA VAL A 182 -4.58 -1.95 -15.43
C VAL A 182 -4.50 -2.90 -16.62
N THR A 183 -3.30 -3.12 -17.16
CA THR A 183 -3.13 -4.01 -18.34
C THR A 183 -3.09 -5.48 -17.96
N GLY A 184 -2.58 -5.79 -16.76
CA GLY A 184 -2.26 -7.15 -16.32
C GLY A 184 -0.84 -7.60 -16.68
N ASP A 185 -0.06 -6.72 -17.31
CA ASP A 185 1.33 -7.03 -17.66
C ASP A 185 2.19 -7.18 -16.41
N ALA A 186 3.17 -8.07 -16.49
CA ALA A 186 4.06 -8.37 -15.40
C ALA A 186 5.51 -8.44 -15.89
N ALA A 187 6.41 -7.81 -15.14
CA ALA A 187 7.85 -7.87 -15.37
C ALA A 187 8.53 -8.58 -14.19
N ASP A 188 9.32 -9.61 -14.47
CA ASP A 188 10.17 -10.28 -13.48
C ASP A 188 11.23 -9.30 -12.97
N LEU A 189 11.30 -9.11 -11.66
CA LEU A 189 12.30 -8.25 -11.01
C LEU A 189 13.68 -8.91 -10.89
N GLY A 190 13.82 -10.18 -11.28
CA GLY A 190 15.04 -10.95 -11.09
C GLY A 190 15.32 -11.34 -9.63
N LEU A 191 14.44 -10.94 -8.70
CA LEU A 191 14.48 -11.30 -7.29
C LEU A 191 14.14 -12.77 -7.12
N ARG A 192 14.90 -13.47 -6.28
CA ARG A 192 14.76 -14.90 -5.99
C ARG A 192 14.75 -15.14 -4.50
N GLN A 193 14.23 -16.28 -4.09
CA GLN A 193 14.18 -16.65 -2.68
C GLN A 193 15.59 -16.84 -2.13
N GLU A 194 15.87 -16.18 -1.00
CA GLU A 194 17.09 -16.34 -0.22
C GLU A 194 16.72 -16.50 1.26
N GLY A 195 17.33 -17.47 1.95
CA GLY A 195 17.07 -17.68 3.38
C GLY A 195 15.61 -18.00 3.74
N GLY A 196 14.82 -18.50 2.79
CA GLY A 196 13.39 -18.82 2.99
C GLY A 196 12.41 -17.69 2.65
N GLY A 197 12.87 -16.51 2.25
CA GLY A 197 12.01 -15.38 1.88
C GLY A 197 12.50 -14.60 0.66
N ILE A 198 11.73 -13.59 0.25
CA ILE A 198 12.13 -12.59 -0.74
C ILE A 198 11.98 -11.22 -0.11
N ALA A 199 13.04 -10.41 -0.19
CA ALA A 199 12.98 -9.01 0.19
C ALA A 199 12.49 -8.19 -1.01
N VAL A 200 11.40 -7.45 -0.81
CA VAL A 200 10.90 -6.46 -1.77
C VAL A 200 10.78 -5.12 -1.07
N SER A 201 11.17 -4.04 -1.75
CA SER A 201 10.89 -2.69 -1.25
C SER A 201 9.38 -2.46 -1.27
N ALA A 202 8.86 -1.76 -0.25
CA ALA A 202 7.46 -1.38 -0.22
C ALA A 202 7.18 -0.29 -1.28
N LEU A 203 6.00 -0.35 -1.88
CA LEU A 203 5.42 0.73 -2.68
C LEU A 203 4.47 1.54 -1.81
N HIS A 204 4.26 2.82 -2.13
CA HIS A 204 3.21 3.67 -1.56
C HIS A 204 2.43 4.36 -2.67
N ALA A 205 1.26 4.93 -2.35
CA ALA A 205 0.35 5.51 -3.34
C ALA A 205 1.01 6.56 -4.25
N ASP A 206 1.92 7.35 -3.71
CA ASP A 206 2.66 8.44 -4.36
C ASP A 206 4.04 8.03 -4.89
N THR A 207 4.43 6.75 -4.74
CA THR A 207 5.72 6.25 -5.22
C THR A 207 5.77 6.31 -6.74
N ASP A 208 6.68 7.09 -7.29
CA ASP A 208 6.96 7.14 -8.73
C ASP A 208 8.28 6.47 -9.13
N MET A 209 9.17 6.23 -8.16
CA MET A 209 10.41 5.47 -8.34
C MET A 209 10.44 4.24 -7.44
N TYR A 210 10.70 3.08 -8.04
CA TYR A 210 10.95 1.85 -7.32
C TYR A 210 12.43 1.53 -7.34
N ALA A 211 13.04 1.35 -6.16
CA ALA A 211 14.44 1.00 -6.02
C ALA A 211 14.63 -0.30 -5.24
N TYR A 212 15.53 -1.15 -5.72
CA TYR A 212 15.88 -2.41 -5.08
C TYR A 212 17.30 -2.83 -5.45
N GLU A 213 17.90 -3.68 -4.62
CA GLU A 213 19.20 -4.27 -4.89
C GLU A 213 19.07 -5.59 -5.64
N LEU A 214 19.88 -5.77 -6.67
CA LEU A 214 19.99 -7.01 -7.43
C LEU A 214 21.45 -7.29 -7.75
N LYS A 215 22.00 -8.37 -7.18
CA LYS A 215 23.41 -8.79 -7.39
C LYS A 215 24.39 -7.63 -7.15
N ASP A 216 24.32 -7.04 -5.96
CA ASP A 216 25.15 -5.91 -5.52
C ASP A 216 25.02 -4.63 -6.36
N LYS A 217 23.91 -4.49 -7.12
CA LYS A 217 23.62 -3.29 -7.90
C LYS A 217 22.29 -2.69 -7.49
N MET A 218 22.27 -1.38 -7.34
CA MET A 218 21.03 -0.62 -7.19
C MET A 218 20.32 -0.55 -8.54
N ILE A 219 19.10 -1.08 -8.60
CA ILE A 219 18.19 -0.94 -9.73
C ILE A 219 17.18 0.14 -9.36
N ILE A 220 16.97 1.11 -10.25
CA ILE A 220 15.99 2.18 -10.09
C ILE A 220 15.06 2.13 -11.30
N VAL A 221 13.76 2.05 -11.03
CA VAL A 221 12.70 1.99 -12.03
C VAL A 221 11.84 3.24 -11.87
N ASP A 222 11.80 4.08 -12.89
CA ASP A 222 10.83 5.18 -12.99
C ASP A 222 9.49 4.62 -13.49
N LEU A 223 8.52 4.49 -12.57
CA LEU A 223 7.21 3.92 -12.85
C LEU A 223 6.40 4.80 -13.83
N LYS A 224 6.70 6.09 -13.95
CA LYS A 224 6.03 7.00 -14.90
C LYS A 224 6.50 6.81 -16.33
N LYS A 225 7.57 6.03 -16.55
CA LYS A 225 8.12 5.74 -17.89
C LYS A 225 7.65 4.40 -18.46
N ILE A 226 6.84 3.66 -17.72
CA ILE A 226 6.25 2.39 -18.17
C ILE A 226 4.95 2.72 -18.89
N GLU A 227 4.88 2.38 -20.18
CA GLU A 227 3.72 2.59 -21.05
C GLU A 227 2.79 1.37 -21.06
#